data_AF-A0ABD3WJN0-F1
#
_entry.id   AF-A0ABD3WJN0-F1
#
_cell.length_a   1.000
_cell.length_b   1.000
_cell.length_c   1.000
_cell.angle_alpha   90.00
_cell.angle_beta   90.00
_cell.angle_gamma   90.00
#
_symmetry.space_group_name_H-M   'P 1'
#
loop_
_entity.id
_entity.type
_entity.pdbx_description
1 polymer ?
#
loop_
_entity_poly.entity_id
_entity_poly.type
_entity_poly.pdbx_seq_one_letter_code
_entity_poly.pdbx_strand_id
1 'polypeptide(L)'
;MYALFLIGQILIGVGASPMFTLGLTYIDENCKPKLTSLYISWTYCFAAIGVAIGYIVGGQVLSLFVDINRVDPSSVPLTSMDPQWVGAWWIGTTISIGAFLIVAFPILGYPKRLPGTI
;
A
#
# COMPACT_ATOMS: atom_id res chain seq x y z
N MET A 1 14.12 -15.41 10.28
CA MET A 1 13.89 -13.98 9.95
C MET A 1 13.91 -13.74 8.43
N TYR A 2 15.01 -14.02 7.71
CA TYR A 2 15.14 -13.76 6.27
C TYR A 2 14.05 -14.42 5.39
N ALA A 3 13.75 -15.70 5.61
CA ALA A 3 12.72 -16.42 4.85
C ALA A 3 11.32 -15.79 4.97
N LEU A 4 10.97 -15.24 6.14
CA LEU A 4 9.68 -14.55 6.33
C LEU A 4 9.60 -13.26 5.51
N PHE A 5 10.69 -12.50 5.46
CA PHE A 5 10.76 -11.31 4.60
C PHE A 5 10.66 -11.66 3.11
N LEU A 6 11.33 -12.75 2.67
CA LEU A 6 11.21 -13.21 1.29
C LEU A 6 9.78 -13.60 0.91
N ILE A 7 9.11 -14.38 1.77
CA ILE A 7 7.71 -14.76 1.56
C ILE A 7 6.83 -13.50 1.51
N GLY A 8 7.07 -12.52 2.40
CA GLY A 8 6.38 -11.24 2.38
C GLY A 8 6.54 -10.49 1.05
N GLN A 9 7.77 -10.39 0.53
CA GLN A 9 8.03 -9.74 -0.76
C GLN A 9 7.37 -10.46 -1.95
N ILE A 10 7.36 -11.79 -1.92
CA ILE A 10 6.65 -12.60 -2.93
C ILE A 10 5.15 -12.31 -2.87
N LEU A 11 4.55 -12.30 -1.67
CA LEU A 11 3.12 -12.01 -1.50
C LEU A 11 2.76 -10.60 -1.98
N ILE A 12 3.62 -9.60 -1.71
CA ILE A 12 3.44 -8.24 -2.24
C ILE A 12 3.46 -8.25 -3.77
N GLY A 13 4.40 -8.96 -4.39
CA GLY A 13 4.48 -9.07 -5.85
C GLY A 13 3.24 -9.74 -6.47
N VAL A 14 2.75 -10.81 -5.84
CA VAL A 14 1.52 -11.50 -6.26
C VAL A 14 0.30 -10.57 -6.16
N GLY A 15 0.19 -9.77 -5.10
CA GLY A 15 -0.91 -8.82 -4.94
C GLY A 15 -0.85 -7.61 -5.88
N ALA A 16 0.36 -7.09 -6.15
CA ALA A 16 0.54 -5.91 -7.00
C ALA A 16 0.31 -6.22 -8.50
N SER A 17 0.67 -7.41 -8.96
CA SER A 17 0.58 -7.81 -10.37
C SER A 17 -0.82 -7.66 -10.99
N PRO A 18 -1.90 -8.22 -10.41
CA PRO A 18 -3.26 -8.06 -10.95
C PRO A 18 -3.77 -6.62 -10.82
N MET A 19 -3.32 -5.86 -9.82
CA MET A 19 -3.77 -4.48 -9.62
C MET A 19 -3.40 -3.60 -10.82
N PHE A 20 -2.17 -3.71 -11.33
CA PHE A 20 -1.71 -2.92 -12.47
C PHE A 20 -2.04 -3.54 -13.83
N THR A 21 -2.26 -4.85 -13.91
CA THR A 21 -2.66 -5.50 -15.17
C THR A 21 -4.17 -5.49 -15.34
N LEU A 22 -4.91 -6.23 -14.49
CA LEU A 22 -6.37 -6.34 -14.56
C LEU A 22 -7.09 -5.03 -14.24
N GLY A 23 -6.54 -4.20 -13.34
CA GLY A 23 -7.14 -2.91 -13.02
C GLY A 23 -7.14 -1.94 -14.21
N LEU A 24 -6.06 -1.93 -15.00
CA LEU A 24 -5.97 -1.07 -16.18
C LEU A 24 -6.81 -1.59 -17.33
N THR A 25 -6.81 -2.91 -17.59
CA THR A 25 -7.70 -3.50 -18.61
C THR A 25 -9.16 -3.28 -18.27
N TYR A 26 -9.53 -3.36 -16.99
CA TYR A 26 -10.88 -3.03 -16.54
C TYR A 26 -11.28 -1.59 -16.89
N ILE A 27 -10.39 -0.62 -16.66
CA ILE A 27 -10.64 0.78 -17.04
C ILE A 27 -10.79 0.91 -18.56
N ASP A 28 -9.92 0.24 -19.32
CA ASP A 28 -9.92 0.28 -20.78
C ASP A 28 -11.24 -0.23 -21.39
N GLU A 29 -11.73 -1.37 -20.90
CA GLU A 29 -12.94 -2.03 -21.41
C GLU A 29 -14.25 -1.35 -20.97
N ASN A 30 -14.25 -0.62 -19.85
CA ASN A 30 -15.47 -0.08 -19.24
C ASN A 30 -15.61 1.44 -19.36
N CYS A 31 -14.63 2.13 -19.94
CA CYS A 31 -14.68 3.57 -20.14
C CYS A 31 -14.92 3.93 -21.60
N LYS A 32 -15.54 5.10 -21.82
CA LYS A 32 -15.64 5.66 -23.18
C LYS A 32 -14.22 5.92 -23.71
N PRO A 33 -13.89 5.60 -24.98
CA PRO A 33 -12.52 5.72 -25.51
C PRO A 33 -11.88 7.11 -25.32
N LYS A 34 -12.71 8.17 -25.34
CA LYS A 34 -12.27 9.56 -25.11
C LYS A 34 -11.76 9.81 -23.68
N LEU A 35 -12.24 9.06 -22.69
CA LEU A 35 -11.93 9.24 -21.27
C LEU A 35 -10.95 8.19 -20.73
N THR A 36 -10.79 7.06 -21.42
CA THR A 36 -9.91 5.96 -21.01
C THR A 36 -8.48 6.43 -20.72
N SER A 37 -7.88 7.19 -21.64
CA SER A 37 -6.51 7.73 -21.46
C SER A 37 -6.39 8.65 -20.23
N LEU A 38 -7.41 9.45 -19.95
CA LEU A 38 -7.44 10.33 -18.77
C LEU A 38 -7.48 9.51 -17.47
N TYR A 39 -8.33 8.48 -17.39
CA TYR A 39 -8.44 7.65 -16.20
C TYR A 39 -7.20 6.80 -15.95
N ILE A 40 -6.59 6.23 -16.99
CA ILE A 40 -5.30 5.53 -16.86
C ILE A 40 -4.21 6.49 -16.35
N SER A 41 -4.16 7.72 -16.90
CA SER A 41 -3.20 8.74 -16.46
C SER A 41 -3.39 9.08 -14.97
N TRP A 42 -4.63 9.27 -14.53
CA TRP A 42 -4.94 9.49 -13.12
C TRP A 42 -4.53 8.31 -12.23
N THR A 43 -4.78 7.07 -12.64
CA THR A 43 -4.33 5.89 -11.88
C THR A 43 -2.82 5.94 -11.62
N TYR A 44 -2.01 6.23 -12.64
CA TYR A 44 -0.56 6.36 -12.47
C TYR A 44 -0.14 7.60 -11.67
N CYS A 45 -0.81 8.74 -11.83
CA CYS A 45 -0.56 9.93 -11.00
C CYS A 45 -0.81 9.64 -9.52
N PHE A 46 -1.95 9.03 -9.18
CA PHE A 46 -2.27 8.67 -7.80
C PHE A 46 -1.33 7.59 -7.24
N ALA A 47 -0.87 6.65 -8.08
CA ALA A 47 0.17 5.70 -7.67
C ALA A 47 1.47 6.43 -7.28
N ALA A 48 1.93 7.39 -8.09
CA ALA A 48 3.12 8.18 -7.81
C ALA A 48 2.96 9.06 -6.55
N ILE A 49 1.81 9.73 -6.40
CA ILE A 49 1.48 10.53 -5.21
C ILE A 49 1.46 9.63 -3.97
N GLY A 50 0.86 8.43 -4.07
CA GLY A 50 0.81 7.46 -2.98
C GLY A 50 2.21 7.05 -2.52
N VAL A 51 3.14 6.80 -3.46
CA VAL A 51 4.55 6.52 -3.14
C VAL A 51 5.20 7.70 -2.41
N ALA A 52 5.00 8.93 -2.90
CA ALA A 52 5.58 10.12 -2.27
C ALA A 52 5.07 10.33 -0.83
N ILE A 53 3.75 10.25 -0.63
CA ILE A 53 3.14 10.34 0.69
C ILE A 53 3.63 9.21 1.59
N GLY A 54 3.72 7.99 1.06
CA GLY A 54 4.22 6.81 1.77
C GLY A 54 5.64 7.00 2.30
N TYR A 55 6.55 7.58 1.50
CA TYR A 55 7.91 7.89 1.96
C TYR A 55 7.93 8.93 3.08
N ILE A 56 7.16 10.01 2.94
CA ILE A 56 7.13 11.10 3.93
C ILE A 56 6.57 10.58 5.27
N VAL A 57 5.39 9.97 5.24
CA VAL A 57 4.73 9.46 6.44
C VAL A 57 5.48 8.27 7.01
N GLY A 58 5.96 7.37 6.16
CA GLY A 58 6.75 6.20 6.56
C GLY A 58 8.03 6.58 7.28
N GLY A 59 8.74 7.62 6.79
CA GLY A 59 9.94 8.14 7.45
C GLY A 59 9.66 8.68 8.86
N GLN A 60 8.56 9.42 9.03
CA GLN A 60 8.12 9.92 10.34
C GLN A 60 7.69 8.80 11.29
N VAL A 61 7.01 7.78 10.77
CA VAL A 61 6.63 6.60 11.57
C VAL A 61 7.85 5.80 12.01
N LEU A 62 8.88 5.69 11.17
CA LEU A 62 10.13 4.99 11.51
C LEU A 62 11.01 5.76 12.50
N SER A 63 10.82 7.07 12.65
CA SER A 63 11.50 7.84 13.70
C SER A 63 10.90 7.64 15.09
N LEU A 64 9.78 6.91 15.21
CA LEU A 64 9.23 6.47 16.48
C LEU A 64 9.78 5.09 16.84
N PHE A 65 10.17 4.88 18.09
CA PHE A 65 10.69 3.58 18.54
C PHE A 65 9.60 2.51 18.46
N VAL A 66 9.95 1.27 18.12
CA VAL A 66 8.98 0.19 17.86
C VAL A 66 8.04 -0.11 19.03
N ASP A 67 8.52 0.01 20.27
CA ASP A 67 7.80 -0.32 21.51
C ASP A 67 7.11 0.89 22.15
N ILE A 68 6.31 1.58 21.34
CA ILE A 68 5.49 2.72 21.80
C ILE A 68 4.57 2.27 22.95
N ASN A 69 4.54 3.05 24.04
CA ASN A 69 3.75 2.80 25.26
C ASN A 69 4.13 1.55 26.07
N ARG A 70 5.21 0.83 25.72
CA ARG A 70 5.75 -0.27 26.54
C ARG A 70 7.02 0.08 27.29
N VAL A 71 7.79 1.02 26.76
CA VAL A 71 9.04 1.51 27.35
C VAL A 71 8.98 3.03 27.38
N ASP A 72 9.44 3.64 28.48
CA ASP A 72 9.57 5.09 28.55
C ASP A 72 10.66 5.55 27.56
N PRO A 73 10.36 6.40 26.57
CA PRO A 73 11.34 6.88 25.61
C PRO A 73 12.56 7.54 26.28
N SER A 74 12.38 8.16 27.46
CA SER A 74 13.48 8.73 28.26
C SER A 74 14.47 7.70 28.79
N SER A 75 14.03 6.44 28.92
CA SER A 75 14.85 5.34 29.43
C SER A 75 15.60 4.57 28.35
N VAL A 76 15.34 4.88 27.07
CA VAL A 76 16.00 4.25 25.91
C VAL A 76 17.13 5.17 25.45
N PRO A 77 18.41 4.83 25.67
CA PRO A 77 19.55 5.64 25.25
C PRO A 77 19.86 5.46 23.75
N LEU A 78 18.83 5.29 22.92
CA LEU A 78 18.97 5.08 21.48
C LEU A 78 18.29 6.23 20.74
N THR A 79 18.94 6.66 19.67
CA THR A 79 18.44 7.63 18.70
C THR A 79 18.09 6.93 17.40
N SER A 80 17.31 7.57 16.54
CA SER A 80 16.94 7.02 15.22
C SER A 80 18.12 6.78 14.27
N MET A 81 19.32 7.21 14.65
CA MET A 81 20.56 7.03 13.89
C MET A 81 21.36 5.80 14.34
N ASP A 82 21.00 5.20 15.47
CA ASP A 82 21.73 4.05 16.02
C ASP A 82 21.39 2.76 15.27
N PRO A 83 22.36 1.86 14.98
CA PRO A 83 22.10 0.62 14.23
C PRO A 83 21.11 -0.33 14.91
N GLN A 84 20.93 -0.18 16.22
CA GLN A 84 19.98 -0.97 17.02
C GLN A 84 18.57 -0.38 17.01
N TRP A 85 18.38 0.81 16.43
CA TRP A 85 17.09 1.45 16.33
C TRP A 85 16.18 0.67 15.36
N VAL A 86 15.05 0.23 15.89
CA VAL A 86 13.97 -0.33 15.08
C VAL A 86 12.80 0.64 15.19
N GLY A 87 12.47 1.27 14.06
CA GLY A 87 11.32 2.16 13.97
C GLY A 87 9.99 1.41 14.04
N ALA A 88 8.90 2.11 14.32
CA ALA A 88 7.55 1.57 14.45
C ALA A 88 6.91 1.16 13.10
N TRP A 89 7.60 0.31 12.34
CA TRP A 89 7.24 -0.18 11.00
C TRP A 89 5.82 -0.75 10.92
N TRP A 90 5.36 -1.36 12.01
CA TRP A 90 4.05 -2.03 12.07
C TRP A 90 2.89 -1.05 11.89
N ILE A 91 3.02 0.21 12.29
CA ILE A 91 1.92 1.21 12.22
C ILE A 91 1.49 1.42 10.76
N GLY A 92 2.45 1.70 9.89
CA GLY A 92 2.18 1.91 8.47
C GLY A 92 1.58 0.67 7.82
N THR A 93 2.06 -0.52 8.18
CA THR A 93 1.52 -1.80 7.70
C THR A 93 0.08 -2.02 8.16
N THR A 94 -0.24 -1.78 9.44
CA THR A 94 -1.59 -1.96 9.98
C THR A 94 -2.60 -0.99 9.33
N ILE A 95 -2.23 0.27 9.16
CA ILE A 95 -3.07 1.27 8.48
C ILE A 95 -3.31 0.85 7.02
N SER A 96 -2.26 0.38 6.33
CA SER A 96 -2.36 -0.06 4.94
C SER A 96 -3.30 -1.27 4.79
N ILE A 97 -3.22 -2.26 5.69
CA ILE A 97 -4.14 -3.40 5.70
C ILE A 97 -5.59 -2.92 5.86
N GLY A 98 -5.85 -1.99 6.79
CA GLY A 98 -7.18 -1.40 6.97
C GLY A 98 -7.68 -0.70 5.70
N ALA A 99 -6.83 0.12 5.07
CA ALA A 99 -7.17 0.81 3.82
C ALA A 99 -7.48 -0.16 2.68
N PHE A 100 -6.68 -1.23 2.52
CA PHE A 100 -6.93 -2.26 1.51
C PHE A 100 -8.24 -3.00 1.76
N LEU A 101 -8.58 -3.32 3.02
CA LEU A 101 -9.86 -3.96 3.34
C LEU A 101 -11.05 -3.05 3.01
N ILE A 102 -10.94 -1.74 3.28
CA ILE A 102 -11.97 -0.75 2.94
C ILE A 102 -12.18 -0.69 1.42
N VAL A 103 -11.11 -0.76 0.62
CA VAL A 103 -11.21 -0.75 -0.86
C VAL A 103 -11.67 -2.10 -1.42
N ALA A 104 -11.25 -3.21 -0.80
CA ALA A 104 -11.65 -4.55 -1.22
C ALA A 104 -13.16 -4.77 -1.05
N PHE A 105 -13.77 -4.22 0.00
CA PHE A 105 -15.19 -4.44 0.29
C PHE A 105 -16.14 -3.97 -0.84
N PRO A 106 -16.02 -2.75 -1.39
CA PRO A 106 -16.76 -2.34 -2.59
C PRO A 106 -16.47 -3.21 -3.83
N ILE A 107 -15.22 -3.63 -4.04
CA ILE A 107 -14.83 -4.45 -5.19
C ILE A 107 -15.51 -5.83 -5.15
N LEU A 108 -15.68 -6.40 -3.96
CA LEU A 108 -16.43 -7.66 -3.79
C LEU A 108 -17.90 -7.55 -4.21
N GLY A 109 -18.46 -6.34 -4.24
CA GLY A 109 -19.81 -6.07 -4.73
C GLY A 109 -19.93 -6.04 -6.26
N TYR A 110 -18.83 -6.11 -7.01
CA TYR A 110 -18.88 -6.09 -8.47
C TYR A 110 -19.44 -7.40 -9.03
N PRO A 111 -20.30 -7.33 -10.07
CA PRO A 111 -20.84 -8.52 -10.71
C PRO A 111 -19.74 -9.29 -11.42
N LYS A 112 -19.87 -10.63 -11.49
CA LYS A 112 -18.90 -11.51 -12.18
C LYS A 112 -18.70 -11.17 -13.66
N ARG A 113 -19.66 -10.48 -14.27
CA ARG A 113 -19.61 -9.95 -15.64
C ARG A 113 -20.24 -8.56 -15.60
N LEU A 114 -19.60 -7.60 -16.26
CA LEU A 114 -20.12 -6.24 -16.33
C LEU A 114 -21.22 -6.18 -17.38
N PRO A 115 -22.30 -5.42 -17.17
CA PRO A 115 -23.34 -5.27 -18.17
C PRO A 115 -22.74 -4.58 -19.42
N GLY A 116 -22.71 -5.27 -20.55
CA GLY A 116 -22.21 -4.73 -21.82
C GLY A 116 -20.89 -5.32 -22.33
N THR A 117 -20.21 -6.19 -21.57
CA THR A 117 -19.14 -7.05 -22.08
C THR A 117 -19.74 -8.31 -22.73
N ILE A 118 -19.37 -8.57 -24.00
CA ILE A 118 -19.80 -9.74 -24.80
C ILE A 118 -19.17 -11.02 -24.23
#